data_AF-A0A437QDD3-F1
#
_entry.id   AF-A0A437QDD3-F1
#
_cell.length_a   1.000
_cell.length_b   1.000
_cell.length_c   1.000
_cell.angle_alpha   90.00
_cell.angle_beta   90.00
_cell.angle_gamma   90.00
#
_symmetry.space_group_name_H-M   'P 1'
#
loop_
_entity.id
_entity.type
_entity.pdbx_description
1 polymer ?
#
loop_
_entity_poly.entity_id
_entity_poly.type
_entity_poly.pdbx_seq_one_letter_code
_entity_poly.pdbx_strand_id
1 'polypeptide(L)'
;MKLPSLLASLGLVGCLAAMPASAAIINYAGYQYDDSSNVVVGDTLEWLRWDATLDLSINEALGIFAADGWRLALHDEVAGLYQDFGFGIALDANENTEQEVTLASNPTAEDDAANAFIELMGQTIFNGGFPFSPLDPFSGSMALYGNDTDGDGFYAFTGVNDDFTDLFTGYNAGTVFKSSDDNAFTADVGVNTLGVALVRDVSASVPLSSTALLFGAGVLGAAAARRR
;
A
#
# COMPACT_ATOMS: atom_id res chain seq x y z
N MET A 1 61.54 -25.73 40.48
CA MET A 1 61.29 -24.29 40.69
C MET A 1 59.98 -23.96 39.99
N LYS A 2 58.95 -23.55 40.74
CA LYS A 2 57.59 -23.26 40.24
C LYS A 2 57.51 -21.79 39.83
N LEU A 3 56.84 -21.50 38.71
CA LEU A 3 56.15 -20.23 38.46
C LEU A 3 54.99 -20.47 37.48
N PRO A 4 53.72 -20.20 37.87
CA PRO A 4 52.58 -20.19 36.97
C PRO A 4 52.33 -18.74 36.51
N SER A 5 52.03 -18.53 35.23
CA SER A 5 51.46 -17.26 34.76
C SER A 5 50.16 -17.53 34.01
N LEU A 6 49.08 -17.30 34.75
CA LEU A 6 47.73 -17.01 34.29
C LEU A 6 47.76 -16.03 33.11
N LEU A 7 47.14 -16.40 32.00
CA LEU A 7 46.66 -15.46 30.99
C LEU A 7 45.15 -15.61 30.94
N ALA A 8 44.47 -14.73 31.69
CA ALA A 8 43.03 -14.57 31.65
C ALA A 8 42.68 -13.85 30.33
N SER A 9 42.11 -14.58 29.38
CA SER A 9 41.51 -14.01 28.17
C SER A 9 40.18 -13.35 28.56
N LEU A 10 40.18 -12.02 28.61
CA LEU A 10 39.01 -11.19 28.81
C LEU A 10 38.15 -11.22 27.53
N GLY A 11 37.15 -12.10 27.48
CA GLY A 11 36.17 -12.15 26.40
C GLY A 11 35.17 -11.00 26.54
N LEU A 12 35.39 -9.92 25.79
CA LEU A 12 34.42 -8.82 25.66
C LEU A 12 33.27 -9.30 24.77
N VAL A 13 32.21 -9.83 25.38
CA VAL A 13 30.94 -10.10 24.70
C VAL A 13 30.23 -8.77 24.47
N GLY A 14 30.40 -8.21 23.28
CA GLY A 14 29.65 -7.05 22.84
C GLY A 14 28.20 -7.44 22.53
N CYS A 15 27.29 -7.19 23.47
CA CYS A 15 25.86 -7.17 23.19
C CYS A 15 25.57 -6.03 22.20
N LEU A 16 25.47 -6.36 20.92
CA LEU A 16 24.77 -5.56 19.93
C LEU A 16 23.29 -5.53 20.37
N ALA A 17 22.92 -4.51 21.13
CA ALA A 17 21.53 -4.19 21.38
C ALA A 17 20.90 -3.82 20.03
N ALA A 18 20.15 -4.76 19.44
CA ALA A 18 19.26 -4.45 18.34
C ALA A 18 18.26 -3.42 18.86
N MET A 19 18.42 -2.17 18.46
CA MET A 19 17.38 -1.19 18.68
C MET A 19 16.18 -1.62 17.84
N PRO A 20 14.98 -1.73 18.42
CA PRO A 20 13.79 -1.95 17.59
C PRO A 20 13.71 -0.77 16.63
N ALA A 21 13.76 -1.05 15.33
CA ALA A 21 13.37 -0.06 14.34
C ALA A 21 11.89 0.22 14.59
N SER A 22 11.58 1.46 14.97
CA SER A 22 10.20 1.91 15.00
C SER A 22 9.83 2.22 13.56
N ALA A 23 9.00 1.37 12.98
CA ALA A 23 8.30 1.68 11.74
C ALA A 23 7.55 3.01 11.93
N ALA A 24 7.70 3.94 10.99
CA ALA A 24 6.87 5.13 10.97
C ALA A 24 5.52 4.74 10.39
N ILE A 25 4.44 5.01 11.12
CA ILE A 25 3.08 4.86 10.57
C ILE A 25 2.86 6.04 9.62
N ILE A 26 2.59 5.72 8.35
CA ILE A 26 2.18 6.72 7.36
C ILE A 26 0.67 6.89 7.48
N ASN A 27 0.18 8.13 7.54
CA ASN A 27 -1.24 8.44 7.70
C ASN A 27 -1.64 9.63 6.83
N TYR A 28 -2.59 9.42 5.93
CA TYR A 28 -3.15 10.46 5.07
C TYR A 28 -4.60 10.14 4.71
N ALA A 29 -5.48 11.16 4.69
CA ALA A 29 -6.89 11.02 4.31
C ALA A 29 -7.67 9.87 5.02
N GLY A 30 -7.26 9.48 6.24
CA GLY A 30 -7.88 8.38 6.98
C GLY A 30 -7.32 6.99 6.64
N TYR A 31 -6.38 6.90 5.70
CA TYR A 31 -5.64 5.70 5.35
C TYR A 31 -4.36 5.60 6.18
N GLN A 32 -4.06 4.41 6.67
CA GLN A 32 -2.87 4.13 7.48
C GLN A 32 -2.10 2.94 6.94
N TYR A 33 -0.77 3.07 6.89
CA TYR A 33 0.12 1.97 6.51
C TYR A 33 1.15 1.73 7.62
N ASP A 34 1.32 0.46 7.99
CA ASP A 34 2.41 -0.05 8.82
C ASP A 34 3.28 -1.00 7.99
N ASP A 35 4.60 -0.81 8.03
CA ASP A 35 5.58 -1.49 7.17
C ASP A 35 5.66 -3.01 7.38
N SER A 36 4.92 -3.54 8.36
CA SER A 36 4.92 -4.94 8.73
C SER A 36 4.08 -5.86 7.82
N SER A 37 3.16 -5.31 7.00
CA SER A 37 2.12 -6.13 6.35
C SER A 37 1.86 -5.88 4.86
N ASN A 38 2.42 -4.82 4.24
CA ASN A 38 2.01 -4.34 2.91
C ASN A 38 0.51 -4.03 2.79
N VAL A 39 -0.18 -3.78 3.90
CA VAL A 39 -1.63 -3.48 3.93
C VAL A 39 -1.86 -2.03 4.34
N VAL A 40 -2.56 -1.29 3.50
CA VAL A 40 -3.09 0.04 3.81
C VAL A 40 -4.50 -0.11 4.35
N VAL A 41 -4.74 0.35 5.57
CA VAL A 41 -6.03 0.27 6.25
C VAL A 41 -6.79 1.58 6.03
N GLY A 42 -7.91 1.53 5.33
CA GLY A 42 -8.89 2.60 5.22
C GLY A 42 -10.05 2.44 6.22
N ASP A 43 -11.17 3.12 5.98
CA ASP A 43 -12.33 3.09 6.89
C ASP A 43 -13.06 1.73 6.84
N THR A 44 -13.48 1.31 5.64
CA THR A 44 -14.24 0.06 5.42
C THR A 44 -13.44 -1.03 4.72
N LEU A 45 -12.37 -0.65 4.01
CA LEU A 45 -11.55 -1.55 3.20
C LEU A 45 -10.09 -1.52 3.65
N GLU A 46 -9.46 -2.68 3.60
CA GLU A 46 -8.02 -2.84 3.56
C GLU A 46 -7.59 -2.96 2.10
N TRP A 47 -6.52 -2.26 1.73
CA TRP A 47 -5.91 -2.29 0.41
C TRP A 47 -4.55 -2.98 0.48
N LEU A 48 -4.28 -3.88 -0.44
CA LEU A 48 -2.93 -4.39 -0.63
C LEU A 48 -2.14 -3.30 -1.36
N ARG A 49 -0.92 -2.99 -0.91
CA ARG A 49 -0.05 -2.06 -1.63
C ARG A 49 0.17 -2.58 -3.05
N TRP A 50 0.05 -1.68 -4.02
CA TRP A 50 0.11 -1.99 -5.44
C TRP A 50 1.52 -2.47 -5.83
N ASP A 51 2.56 -1.98 -5.17
CA ASP A 51 3.93 -2.46 -5.35
C ASP A 51 4.14 -3.93 -4.90
N ALA A 52 3.27 -4.47 -4.03
CA ALA A 52 3.31 -5.88 -3.60
C ALA A 52 2.83 -6.86 -4.68
N THR A 53 2.21 -6.34 -5.76
CA THR A 53 1.68 -7.12 -6.89
C THR A 53 2.28 -6.70 -8.22
N LEU A 54 3.40 -5.98 -8.20
CA LEU A 54 4.09 -5.52 -9.39
C LEU A 54 4.48 -6.71 -10.29
N ASP A 55 4.29 -6.55 -11.60
CA ASP A 55 4.57 -7.57 -12.63
C ASP A 55 3.68 -8.82 -12.54
N LEU A 56 2.63 -8.81 -11.70
CA LEU A 56 1.61 -9.86 -11.68
C LEU A 56 0.42 -9.49 -12.57
N SER A 57 -0.13 -10.48 -13.25
CA SER A 57 -1.47 -10.38 -13.82
C SER A 57 -2.56 -10.42 -12.75
N ILE A 58 -3.78 -10.01 -13.09
CA ILE A 58 -4.95 -10.11 -12.19
C ILE A 58 -5.14 -11.55 -11.71
N ASN A 59 -5.07 -12.52 -12.63
CA ASN A 59 -5.27 -13.94 -12.29
C ASN A 59 -4.16 -14.49 -11.39
N GLU A 60 -2.89 -14.09 -11.59
CA GLU A 60 -1.79 -14.48 -10.72
C GLU A 60 -1.92 -13.87 -9.32
N ALA A 61 -2.22 -12.57 -9.24
CA ALA A 61 -2.43 -11.88 -7.97
C ALA A 61 -3.58 -12.51 -7.18
N LEU A 62 -4.74 -12.76 -7.82
CA LEU A 62 -5.85 -13.46 -7.17
C LEU A 62 -5.50 -14.91 -6.81
N GLY A 63 -4.70 -15.60 -7.63
CA GLY A 63 -4.22 -16.96 -7.31
C GLY A 63 -3.38 -17.03 -6.03
N ILE A 64 -2.67 -15.94 -5.69
CA ILE A 64 -1.84 -15.82 -4.48
C ILE A 64 -2.67 -15.36 -3.28
N PHE A 65 -3.46 -14.29 -3.46
CA PHE A 65 -4.04 -13.54 -2.35
C PHE A 65 -5.50 -13.88 -2.05
N ALA A 66 -6.27 -14.45 -2.99
CA ALA A 66 -7.71 -14.65 -2.78
C ALA A 66 -8.05 -15.60 -1.62
N ALA A 67 -7.16 -16.54 -1.30
CA ALA A 67 -7.32 -17.43 -0.15
C ALA A 67 -7.35 -16.68 1.20
N ASP A 68 -6.74 -15.50 1.26
CA ASP A 68 -6.70 -14.63 2.44
C ASP A 68 -7.81 -13.55 2.43
N GLY A 69 -8.81 -13.73 1.55
CA GLY A 69 -9.99 -12.87 1.45
C GLY A 69 -9.83 -11.67 0.52
N TRP A 70 -8.69 -11.53 -0.16
CA TRP A 70 -8.48 -10.48 -1.14
C TRP A 70 -9.32 -10.68 -2.40
N ARG A 71 -9.80 -9.58 -2.96
CA ARG A 71 -10.48 -9.54 -4.26
C ARG A 71 -10.03 -8.33 -5.04
N LEU A 72 -10.29 -8.33 -6.34
CA LEU A 72 -10.08 -7.15 -7.18
C LEU A 72 -10.98 -6.00 -6.69
N ALA A 73 -10.41 -4.79 -6.62
CA ALA A 73 -11.13 -3.57 -6.29
C ALA A 73 -12.12 -3.22 -7.39
N LEU A 74 -13.33 -2.82 -7.01
CA LEU A 74 -14.37 -2.38 -7.94
C LEU A 74 -14.17 -0.93 -8.37
N HIS A 75 -14.83 -0.53 -9.46
CA HIS A 75 -14.75 0.84 -9.98
C HIS A 75 -15.19 1.88 -8.94
N ASP A 76 -16.30 1.65 -8.23
CA ASP A 76 -16.78 2.55 -7.18
C ASP A 76 -15.80 2.69 -6.00
N GLU A 77 -15.02 1.64 -5.69
CA GLU A 77 -14.09 1.63 -4.55
C GLU A 77 -12.84 2.42 -4.87
N VAL A 78 -12.32 2.28 -6.10
CA VAL A 78 -11.22 3.12 -6.60
C VAL A 78 -11.67 4.56 -6.74
N ALA A 79 -12.88 4.83 -7.24
CA ALA A 79 -13.42 6.18 -7.29
C ALA A 79 -13.50 6.81 -5.88
N GLY A 80 -13.95 6.04 -4.88
CA GLY A 80 -13.96 6.44 -3.47
C GLY A 80 -12.57 6.77 -2.93
N LEU A 81 -11.59 5.90 -3.18
CA LEU A 81 -10.20 6.11 -2.79
C LEU A 81 -9.65 7.46 -3.30
N TYR A 82 -9.84 7.75 -4.59
CA TYR A 82 -9.35 9.00 -5.18
C TYR A 82 -10.11 10.23 -4.67
N GLN A 83 -11.41 10.07 -4.38
CA GLN A 83 -12.23 11.13 -3.79
C GLN A 83 -11.76 11.49 -2.37
N ASP A 84 -11.34 10.49 -1.58
CA ASP A 84 -10.83 10.70 -0.22
C ASP A 84 -9.50 11.47 -0.19
N PHE A 85 -8.61 11.18 -1.15
CA PHE A 85 -7.33 11.89 -1.30
C PHE A 85 -7.48 13.34 -1.80
N GLY A 86 -8.66 13.70 -2.34
CA GLY A 86 -8.97 15.10 -2.64
C GLY A 86 -8.21 15.68 -3.84
N PHE A 87 -7.89 14.86 -4.85
CA PHE A 87 -7.17 15.27 -6.06
C PHE A 87 -7.89 16.30 -6.95
N GLY A 88 -9.09 16.75 -6.58
CA GLY A 88 -9.88 17.72 -7.34
C GLY A 88 -10.58 17.13 -8.57
N ILE A 89 -10.57 15.80 -8.73
CA ILE A 89 -11.35 15.05 -9.70
C ILE A 89 -12.28 14.07 -8.99
N ALA A 90 -13.49 13.92 -9.50
CA ALA A 90 -14.40 12.83 -9.12
C ALA A 90 -14.37 11.79 -10.24
N LEU A 91 -13.65 10.68 -10.01
CA LEU A 91 -13.65 9.57 -10.94
C LEU A 91 -15.05 8.94 -10.98
N ASP A 92 -15.51 8.61 -12.18
CA ASP A 92 -16.73 7.84 -12.36
C ASP A 92 -16.44 6.33 -12.28
N ALA A 93 -17.50 5.57 -12.07
CA ALA A 93 -17.43 4.11 -12.03
C ALA A 93 -17.64 3.45 -13.40
N ASN A 94 -17.67 4.25 -14.48
CA ASN A 94 -17.91 3.73 -15.82
C ASN A 94 -16.60 3.22 -16.41
N GLU A 95 -16.47 1.92 -16.59
CA GLU A 95 -15.27 1.26 -17.14
C GLU A 95 -14.83 1.82 -18.51
N ASN A 96 -15.79 2.31 -19.29
CA ASN A 96 -15.61 2.84 -20.63
C ASN A 96 -15.22 4.34 -20.67
N THR A 97 -14.96 4.99 -19.53
CA THR A 97 -14.56 6.41 -19.48
C THR A 97 -13.08 6.56 -19.14
N GLU A 98 -12.34 7.32 -19.97
CA GLU A 98 -11.03 7.86 -19.62
C GLU A 98 -11.16 9.22 -18.93
N GLN A 99 -10.44 9.42 -17.83
CA GLN A 99 -10.44 10.66 -17.05
C GLN A 99 -9.02 11.00 -16.60
N GLU A 100 -8.65 12.27 -16.68
CA GLU A 100 -7.34 12.77 -16.26
C GLU A 100 -7.48 14.16 -15.64
N VAL A 101 -6.68 14.43 -14.60
CA VAL A 101 -6.44 15.77 -14.09
C VAL A 101 -4.95 15.99 -13.86
N THR A 102 -4.46 17.13 -14.34
CA THR A 102 -3.13 17.63 -14.02
C THR A 102 -3.15 18.27 -12.63
N LEU A 103 -2.27 17.80 -11.74
CA LEU A 103 -2.10 18.37 -10.42
C LEU A 103 -1.24 19.64 -10.51
N ALA A 104 -1.40 20.53 -9.54
CA ALA A 104 -0.60 21.74 -9.49
C ALA A 104 0.87 21.40 -9.22
N SER A 105 1.77 22.01 -10.00
CA SER A 105 3.22 21.91 -9.82
C SER A 105 3.65 22.51 -8.48
N ASN A 106 4.36 21.78 -7.65
CA ASN A 106 5.04 22.31 -6.49
C ASN A 106 6.43 21.66 -6.30
N PRO A 107 7.41 22.03 -7.16
CA PRO A 107 8.75 21.43 -7.18
C PRO A 107 9.60 21.75 -5.93
N THR A 108 9.00 22.36 -4.92
CA THR A 108 9.62 22.71 -3.64
C THR A 108 8.95 22.06 -2.44
N ALA A 109 7.80 21.38 -2.61
CA ALA A 109 7.13 20.67 -1.55
C ALA A 109 6.62 19.30 -2.02
N GLU A 110 7.47 18.30 -1.81
CA GLU A 110 7.23 16.85 -1.99
C GLU A 110 6.30 16.24 -0.92
N ASP A 111 5.49 17.06 -0.27
CA ASP A 111 4.63 16.70 0.87
C ASP A 111 3.16 16.89 0.47
N ASP A 112 2.83 16.50 -0.76
CA ASP A 112 1.50 16.68 -1.33
C ASP A 112 0.66 15.38 -1.34
N ALA A 113 -0.57 15.47 -1.87
CA ALA A 113 -1.48 14.33 -1.95
C ALA A 113 -0.94 13.19 -2.84
N ALA A 114 -0.19 13.53 -3.90
CA ALA A 114 0.39 12.55 -4.81
C ALA A 114 1.53 11.79 -4.13
N ASN A 115 2.46 12.48 -3.48
CA ASN A 115 3.54 11.83 -2.72
C ASN A 115 2.96 10.93 -1.62
N ALA A 116 1.97 11.42 -0.85
CA ALA A 116 1.32 10.63 0.20
C ALA A 116 0.60 9.39 -0.37
N PHE A 117 -0.05 9.52 -1.53
CA PHE A 117 -0.69 8.40 -2.20
C PHE A 117 0.33 7.36 -2.65
N ILE A 118 1.43 7.79 -3.27
CA ILE A 118 2.49 6.90 -3.74
C ILE A 118 3.17 6.20 -2.56
N GLU A 119 3.38 6.90 -1.45
CA GLU A 119 3.97 6.32 -0.24
C GLU A 119 3.05 5.24 0.36
N LEU A 120 1.75 5.56 0.51
CA LEU A 120 0.75 4.63 1.04
C LEU A 120 0.52 3.43 0.11
N MET A 121 0.10 3.67 -1.12
CA MET A 121 -0.28 2.62 -2.08
C MET A 121 0.93 1.90 -2.67
N GLY A 122 2.11 2.50 -2.59
CA GLY A 122 3.37 1.94 -3.02
C GLY A 122 3.77 2.34 -4.44
N GLN A 123 5.07 2.57 -4.60
CA GLN A 123 5.68 3.02 -5.84
C GLN A 123 5.78 1.86 -6.83
N THR A 124 5.05 1.95 -7.94
CA THR A 124 5.09 0.95 -9.02
C THR A 124 5.93 1.40 -10.20
N ILE A 125 6.26 2.69 -10.28
CA ILE A 125 7.14 3.24 -11.30
C ILE A 125 8.06 4.29 -10.68
N PHE A 126 9.33 4.24 -11.08
CA PHE A 126 10.34 5.19 -10.66
C PHE A 126 11.35 5.43 -11.77
N ASN A 127 11.65 6.70 -12.05
CA ASN A 127 12.72 7.09 -12.93
C ASN A 127 13.45 8.32 -12.38
N GLY A 128 14.48 8.08 -11.57
CA GLY A 128 15.40 9.12 -11.08
C GLY A 128 16.53 9.49 -12.03
N GLY A 129 16.42 9.10 -13.30
CA GLY A 129 17.41 9.36 -14.33
C GLY A 129 16.88 10.30 -15.41
N PHE A 130 17.77 10.65 -16.33
CA PHE A 130 17.41 11.39 -17.54
C PHE A 130 16.25 10.71 -18.28
N PRO A 131 15.18 11.45 -18.67
CA PRO A 131 15.11 12.91 -18.80
C PRO A 131 14.73 13.68 -17.53
N PHE A 132 14.51 13.03 -16.39
CA PHE A 132 14.03 13.67 -15.18
C PHE A 132 15.17 14.26 -14.32
N SER A 133 14.83 15.26 -13.53
CA SER A 133 15.73 15.88 -12.56
C SER A 133 16.12 14.88 -11.47
N PRO A 134 17.42 14.71 -11.14
CA PRO A 134 17.81 13.88 -9.99
C PRO A 134 17.34 14.42 -8.63
N LEU A 135 16.91 15.69 -8.58
CA LEU A 135 16.37 16.33 -7.39
C LEU A 135 14.84 16.19 -7.28
N ASP A 136 14.20 15.82 -8.38
CA ASP A 136 12.75 15.77 -8.54
C ASP A 136 12.43 14.70 -9.61
N PRO A 137 12.63 13.43 -9.23
CA PRO A 137 12.53 12.28 -10.12
C PRO A 137 11.08 12.00 -10.50
N PHE A 138 10.86 11.22 -11.56
CA PHE A 138 9.52 10.70 -11.83
C PHE A 138 9.20 9.53 -10.89
N SER A 139 8.07 9.60 -10.21
CA SER A 139 7.52 8.54 -9.38
C SER A 139 6.03 8.37 -9.63
N GLY A 140 5.54 7.15 -9.44
CA GLY A 140 4.10 6.91 -9.54
C GLY A 140 3.67 5.61 -8.88
N SER A 141 2.36 5.56 -8.64
CA SER A 141 1.65 4.38 -8.16
C SER A 141 0.50 4.12 -9.12
N MET A 142 0.49 2.94 -9.73
CA MET A 142 -0.47 2.56 -10.75
C MET A 142 -0.92 1.11 -10.56
N ALA A 143 -2.18 0.82 -10.84
CA ALA A 143 -2.71 -0.53 -10.72
C ALA A 143 -3.86 -0.84 -11.69
N LEU A 144 -3.94 -2.12 -12.08
CA LEU A 144 -5.11 -2.73 -12.72
C LEU A 144 -6.22 -2.94 -11.70
N TYR A 145 -7.47 -2.67 -12.08
CA TYR A 145 -8.63 -2.78 -11.20
C TYR A 145 -9.93 -2.96 -11.99
N GLY A 146 -11.05 -3.09 -11.27
CA GLY A 146 -12.39 -3.06 -11.82
C GLY A 146 -12.97 -4.43 -12.11
N ASN A 147 -14.13 -4.43 -12.73
CA ASN A 147 -14.80 -5.61 -13.26
C ASN A 147 -15.10 -5.36 -14.74
N ASP A 148 -15.20 -6.44 -15.51
CA ASP A 148 -15.61 -6.44 -16.92
C ASP A 148 -17.15 -6.47 -16.98
N THR A 149 -17.79 -5.30 -17.08
CA THR A 149 -19.24 -5.14 -16.99
C THR A 149 -19.92 -5.42 -18.32
N ASP A 150 -19.28 -5.08 -19.43
CA ASP A 150 -19.80 -5.29 -20.78
C ASP A 150 -19.39 -6.63 -21.42
N GLY A 151 -18.45 -7.35 -20.82
CA GLY A 151 -18.08 -8.73 -21.15
C GLY A 151 -17.06 -8.84 -22.28
N ASP A 152 -16.24 -7.81 -22.49
CA ASP A 152 -15.22 -7.78 -23.55
C ASP A 152 -13.86 -8.37 -23.13
N GLY A 153 -13.69 -8.66 -21.84
CA GLY A 153 -12.52 -9.29 -21.25
C GLY A 153 -11.39 -8.32 -20.89
N PHE A 154 -11.65 -7.01 -20.90
CA PHE A 154 -10.67 -5.99 -20.57
C PHE A 154 -10.92 -5.33 -19.20
N TYR A 155 -9.86 -4.72 -18.69
CA TYR A 155 -9.81 -4.11 -17.37
C TYR A 155 -9.16 -2.74 -17.43
N ALA A 156 -9.66 -1.82 -16.62
CA ALA A 156 -9.08 -0.51 -16.47
C ALA A 156 -7.80 -0.54 -15.61
N PHE A 157 -6.95 0.44 -15.82
CA PHE A 157 -5.90 0.83 -14.89
C PHE A 157 -6.04 2.30 -14.49
N THR A 158 -5.54 2.62 -13.30
CA THR A 158 -5.53 3.98 -12.75
C THR A 158 -4.14 4.28 -12.22
N GLY A 159 -3.82 5.55 -12.04
CA GLY A 159 -2.55 5.95 -11.47
C GLY A 159 -2.49 7.36 -10.91
N VAL A 160 -1.47 7.57 -10.10
CA VAL A 160 -1.03 8.86 -9.60
C VAL A 160 0.46 8.98 -9.88
N ASN A 161 0.85 10.03 -10.59
CA ASN A 161 2.24 10.44 -10.78
C ASN A 161 2.52 11.67 -9.92
N ASP A 162 3.70 11.70 -9.32
CA ASP A 162 4.21 12.89 -8.62
C ASP A 162 4.49 14.04 -9.58
N ASP A 163 4.75 15.23 -9.03
CA ASP A 163 5.07 16.42 -9.80
C ASP A 163 6.56 16.49 -10.17
N PHE A 164 7.01 15.56 -10.99
CA PHE A 164 8.38 15.45 -11.47
C PHE A 164 8.85 16.60 -12.38
N THR A 165 10.16 16.88 -12.42
CA THR A 165 10.76 17.83 -13.38
C THR A 165 11.36 17.12 -14.59
N ASP A 166 10.76 17.29 -15.77
CA ASP A 166 11.34 16.88 -17.06
C ASP A 166 12.33 17.94 -17.58
N LEU A 167 13.61 17.56 -17.72
CA LEU A 167 14.70 18.44 -18.14
C LEU A 167 14.66 18.83 -19.62
N PHE A 168 13.92 18.12 -20.48
CA PHE A 168 13.76 18.48 -21.89
C PHE A 168 12.64 19.48 -22.12
N THR A 169 11.48 19.20 -21.53
CA THR A 169 10.25 19.97 -21.78
C THR A 169 10.07 21.10 -20.78
N GLY A 170 10.73 21.02 -19.63
CA GLY A 170 10.44 21.86 -18.47
C GLY A 170 9.08 21.56 -17.85
N TYR A 171 8.45 20.44 -18.23
CA TYR A 171 7.22 19.98 -17.64
C TYR A 171 7.46 19.65 -16.17
N ASN A 172 6.60 20.20 -15.31
CA ASN A 172 6.58 19.93 -13.90
C ASN A 172 5.13 19.94 -13.44
N ALA A 173 4.52 18.76 -13.31
CA ALA A 173 3.17 18.61 -12.80
C ALA A 173 2.87 17.13 -12.55
N GLY A 174 2.19 16.85 -11.43
CA GLY A 174 1.63 15.54 -11.15
C GLY A 174 0.43 15.24 -12.02
N THR A 175 0.03 13.98 -12.06
CA THR A 175 -1.12 13.57 -12.86
C THR A 175 -1.87 12.47 -12.15
N VAL A 176 -3.19 12.62 -12.12
CA VAL A 176 -4.14 11.61 -11.67
C VAL A 176 -4.95 11.19 -12.88
N PHE A 177 -4.99 9.90 -13.17
CA PHE A 177 -5.69 9.42 -14.34
C PHE A 177 -6.33 8.05 -14.08
N LYS A 178 -7.43 7.83 -14.79
CA LYS A 178 -8.14 6.57 -14.95
C LYS A 178 -8.26 6.33 -16.44
N SER A 179 -7.85 5.14 -16.86
CA SER A 179 -8.03 4.68 -18.23
C SER A 179 -9.43 4.09 -18.45
N SER A 180 -9.88 4.05 -19.71
CA SER A 180 -10.90 3.09 -20.09
C SER A 180 -10.32 1.68 -20.22
N ASP A 181 -11.17 0.67 -20.05
CA ASP A 181 -10.87 -0.74 -20.33
C ASP A 181 -10.57 -1.04 -21.81
N ASP A 182 -11.01 -0.19 -22.74
CA ASP A 182 -10.61 -0.20 -24.16
C ASP A 182 -9.08 -0.27 -24.40
N ASN A 183 -8.26 0.02 -23.38
CA ASN A 183 -6.79 -0.09 -23.43
C ASN A 183 -6.26 -1.54 -23.46
N ALA A 184 -7.15 -2.53 -23.58
CA ALA A 184 -6.86 -3.92 -23.91
C ALA A 184 -6.08 -4.73 -22.87
N PHE A 185 -6.13 -4.34 -21.58
CA PHE A 185 -5.53 -5.15 -20.51
C PHE A 185 -6.45 -6.31 -20.13
N THR A 186 -6.03 -7.53 -20.48
CA THR A 186 -6.75 -8.75 -20.06
C THR A 186 -6.31 -9.19 -18.66
N ALA A 187 -7.13 -10.02 -18.00
CA ALA A 187 -6.82 -10.58 -16.68
C ALA A 187 -5.51 -11.40 -16.58
N ASP A 188 -4.93 -11.80 -17.71
CA ASP A 188 -3.69 -12.60 -17.80
C ASP A 188 -2.44 -11.77 -18.16
N VAL A 189 -2.57 -10.44 -18.27
CA VAL A 189 -1.43 -9.55 -18.57
C VAL A 189 -0.86 -8.96 -17.29
N GLY A 190 0.41 -9.24 -17.03
CA GLY A 190 1.24 -8.53 -16.06
C GLY A 190 2.03 -7.41 -16.72
N VAL A 191 2.19 -6.28 -16.03
CA VAL A 191 2.98 -5.13 -16.51
C VAL A 191 3.93 -4.70 -15.39
N ASN A 192 5.21 -4.53 -15.72
CA ASN A 192 6.24 -4.19 -14.73
C ASN A 192 6.15 -2.77 -14.14
N THR A 193 5.16 -1.98 -14.52
CA THR A 193 4.85 -0.65 -13.97
C THR A 193 3.47 -0.58 -13.31
N LEU A 194 2.69 -1.66 -13.36
CA LEU A 194 1.36 -1.75 -12.77
C LEU A 194 1.34 -2.82 -11.68
N GLY A 195 0.74 -2.50 -10.56
CA GLY A 195 0.23 -3.49 -9.61
C GLY A 195 -1.18 -3.97 -9.99
N VAL A 196 -1.79 -4.70 -9.09
CA VAL A 196 -3.21 -5.08 -9.11
C VAL A 196 -3.86 -4.54 -7.84
N ALA A 197 -4.91 -3.73 -7.98
CA ALA A 197 -5.61 -3.14 -6.85
C ALA A 197 -6.47 -4.22 -6.18
N LEU A 198 -5.96 -4.79 -5.09
CA LEU A 198 -6.68 -5.77 -4.29
C LEU A 198 -7.20 -5.14 -3.00
N VAL A 199 -8.44 -5.48 -2.66
CA VAL A 199 -9.10 -5.05 -1.43
C VAL A 199 -9.72 -6.22 -0.69
N ARG A 200 -9.95 -6.03 0.61
CA ARG A 200 -10.83 -6.86 1.42
C ARG A 200 -11.51 -6.00 2.47
N ASP A 201 -12.62 -6.50 3.01
CA ASP A 201 -13.29 -5.81 4.11
C ASP A 201 -12.37 -5.75 5.33
N VAL A 202 -12.32 -4.61 6.01
CA VAL A 202 -11.65 -4.50 7.31
C VAL A 202 -12.28 -5.55 8.22
N SER A 203 -11.46 -6.50 8.67
CA SER A 203 -11.93 -7.50 9.62
C SER A 203 -12.38 -6.76 10.87
N ALA A 204 -13.70 -6.67 11.10
CA ALA A 204 -14.23 -6.06 12.29
C ALA A 204 -13.47 -6.67 13.47
N SER A 205 -12.74 -5.84 14.23
CA SER A 205 -12.01 -6.32 15.40
C SER A 205 -13.06 -6.97 16.27
N VAL A 206 -13.11 -8.31 16.32
CA VAL A 206 -14.10 -9.00 17.13
C VAL A 206 -13.78 -8.55 18.54
N PRO A 207 -14.65 -7.76 19.21
CA PRO A 207 -14.39 -7.40 20.59
C PRO A 207 -14.26 -8.75 21.29
N LEU A 208 -13.13 -8.99 21.97
CA LEU A 208 -13.01 -10.15 22.85
C LEU A 208 -14.27 -10.15 23.70
N SER A 209 -15.18 -11.08 23.39
CA SER A 209 -16.52 -11.02 23.95
C SER A 209 -16.34 -10.97 25.46
N SER A 210 -16.97 -10.03 26.15
CA SER A 210 -16.79 -9.83 27.58
C SER A 210 -17.00 -11.12 28.38
N THR A 211 -17.70 -12.10 27.79
CA THR A 211 -17.79 -13.50 28.22
C THR A 211 -16.45 -14.24 28.34
N ALA A 212 -15.48 -14.05 27.45
CA ALA A 212 -14.16 -14.67 27.54
C ALA A 212 -13.34 -14.12 28.73
N LEU A 213 -13.42 -12.81 28.98
CA LEU A 213 -12.83 -12.17 30.17
C LEU A 213 -13.57 -12.60 31.46
N LEU A 214 -14.90 -12.70 31.42
CA LEU A 214 -15.71 -13.21 32.53
C LEU A 214 -15.43 -14.69 32.84
N PHE A 215 -15.21 -15.53 31.82
CA PHE A 215 -14.84 -16.93 32.01
C PHE A 215 -13.44 -17.04 32.62
N GLY A 216 -12.47 -16.25 32.16
CA GLY A 216 -11.14 -16.19 32.75
C GLY A 216 -11.16 -15.74 34.22
N ALA A 217 -11.91 -14.67 34.52
CA ALA A 217 -12.08 -14.18 35.90
C ALA A 217 -12.82 -15.19 36.79
N GLY A 218 -13.83 -15.88 36.25
CA GLY A 218 -14.59 -16.92 36.96
C GLY A 218 -13.75 -18.15 37.32
N VAL A 219 -12.89 -18.61 36.41
CA VAL A 219 -11.97 -19.75 36.66
C VAL A 219 -10.92 -19.38 37.70
N LEU A 220 -10.37 -18.16 37.63
CA LEU A 220 -9.41 -17.67 38.64
C LEU A 220 -10.07 -17.50 40.01
N GLY A 221 -11.30 -16.98 40.06
CA GLY A 221 -12.08 -16.87 41.29
C GLY A 221 -12.40 -18.23 41.92
N ALA A 222 -12.81 -19.22 41.13
CA ALA A 222 -13.08 -20.58 41.60
C ALA A 222 -11.81 -21.28 42.10
N ALA A 223 -10.66 -21.06 41.45
CA ALA A 223 -9.37 -21.60 41.91
C ALA A 223 -8.91 -20.98 43.24
N ALA A 224 -9.17 -19.68 43.45
CA ALA A 224 -8.86 -18.99 44.71
C ALA A 224 -9.80 -19.42 45.86
N ALA A 225 -11.08 -19.66 45.57
CA ALA A 225 -12.05 -20.11 46.56
C ALA A 225 -11.80 -21.55 47.07
N ARG A 226 -11.13 -22.39 46.27
CA ARG A 226 -10.84 -23.80 46.61
C ARG A 226 -9.64 -23.99 47.56
N ARG A 227 -8.90 -22.92 47.89
CA ARG A 227 -7.72 -22.95 48.79
C ARG A 227 -8.02 -22.49 50.23
N ARG A 228 -9.28 -22.34 50.60
CA ARG A 228 -9.74 -22.14 51.99
C ARG A 228 -10.51 -23.35 52.45
#